data_AF-G4TSN5-F1
#
_entry.id   AF-G4TSN5-F1
#
_cell.length_a   1.000
_cell.length_b   1.000
_cell.length_c   1.000
_cell.angle_alpha   90.00
_cell.angle_beta   90.00
_cell.angle_gamma   90.00
#
_symmetry.space_group_name_H-M   'P 1'
#
loop_
_entity.id
_entity.type
_entity.pdbx_description
1 polymer ?
#
loop_
_entity_poly.entity_id
_entity_poly.type
_entity_poly.pdbx_seq_one_letter_code
_entity_poly.pdbx_strand_id
1 'polypeptide(L)'
;MLASYQLCNTLETLSIALKHLSTAKTVYLDCEGQDLGDQGGILSILSLGCVTSTSEVKNSATLSIFLIDVPAFQTYTHQANPSPLVPVFAILTSKEVLKVGFDLRMDASELRHGHDVVITHVLDLQIVDLMCRDKSEEAVLQRLAGYLAPREVLRNREIYKHVLRLSGLDKALIDQGQSVPRKPKFDHSKWMHRPLDEDNLLYAAEDVSKIQVLYELLVRNPLVNVELAIQQSEAYIQSHASARPDRTNKYLSHGLLPLAILEGSTTLSASDSKVCMGCKRSLQKAYFETNQQAIGGGSLCFVCHAVDQHTLEAQRNPPPSRLY
;
A
#
# COMPACT_ATOMS: atom_id res chain seq x y z
N MET A 1 -8.36 -20.50 -3.42
CA MET A 1 -8.83 -21.00 -2.12
C MET A 1 -9.92 -20.05 -1.68
N LEU A 2 -11.13 -20.51 -1.39
CA LEU A 2 -12.14 -19.60 -0.81
C LEU A 2 -11.67 -19.28 0.61
N ALA A 3 -11.32 -18.02 0.85
CA ALA A 3 -10.91 -17.55 2.17
C ALA A 3 -12.14 -17.59 3.10
N SER A 4 -12.06 -18.32 4.21
CA SER A 4 -13.11 -18.25 5.24
C SER A 4 -12.94 -16.95 6.02
N TYR A 5 -14.03 -16.19 6.14
CA TYR A 5 -14.02 -14.91 6.82
C TYR A 5 -15.26 -14.76 7.72
N GLN A 6 -15.17 -13.85 8.69
CA GLN A 6 -16.29 -13.41 9.52
C GLN A 6 -16.57 -11.93 9.28
N LEU A 7 -17.75 -11.62 8.73
CA LEU A 7 -18.24 -10.25 8.65
C LEU A 7 -18.59 -9.76 10.07
N CYS A 8 -17.99 -8.65 10.45
CA CYS A 8 -18.22 -7.97 11.72
C CYS A 8 -19.04 -6.70 11.45
N ASN A 9 -20.36 -6.80 11.60
CA ASN A 9 -21.30 -5.69 11.44
C ASN A 9 -22.25 -5.52 12.65
N THR A 10 -21.97 -6.26 13.73
CA THR A 10 -22.67 -6.18 15.03
C THR A 10 -21.67 -6.15 16.17
N LEU A 11 -22.10 -5.70 17.37
CA LEU A 11 -21.23 -5.69 18.55
C LEU A 11 -20.76 -7.09 18.96
N GLU A 12 -21.59 -8.11 18.75
CA GLU A 12 -21.26 -9.51 19.06
C GLU A 12 -20.14 -10.02 18.15
N THR A 13 -20.30 -9.87 16.84
CA THR A 13 -19.30 -10.30 15.84
C THR A 13 -17.99 -9.54 16.00
N LEU A 14 -18.04 -8.24 16.32
CA LEU A 14 -16.87 -7.44 16.65
C LEU A 14 -16.16 -7.91 17.93
N SER A 15 -16.92 -8.26 18.98
CA SER A 15 -16.35 -8.79 20.22
C SER A 15 -15.62 -10.12 20.01
N ILE A 16 -16.16 -10.99 19.15
CA ILE A 16 -15.48 -12.23 18.73
C ILE A 16 -14.16 -11.89 18.02
N ALA A 17 -14.17 -10.99 17.04
CA ALA A 17 -12.95 -10.57 16.34
C ALA A 17 -11.87 -10.05 17.32
N LEU A 18 -12.26 -9.18 18.26
CA LEU A 18 -11.34 -8.60 19.24
C LEU A 18 -10.70 -9.65 20.17
N LYS A 19 -11.41 -10.72 20.54
CA LYS A 19 -10.82 -11.82 21.33
C LYS A 19 -9.65 -12.48 20.60
N HIS A 20 -9.74 -12.63 19.29
CA HIS A 20 -8.67 -13.20 18.47
C HIS A 20 -7.55 -12.18 18.26
N LEU A 21 -7.90 -10.99 17.75
CA LEU A 21 -6.94 -9.98 17.34
C LEU A 21 -6.12 -9.42 18.51
N SER A 22 -6.71 -9.28 19.71
CA SER A 22 -6.01 -8.73 20.89
C SER A 22 -4.85 -9.60 21.41
N THR A 23 -4.85 -10.89 21.06
CA THR A 23 -3.77 -11.82 21.44
C THR A 23 -2.72 -11.99 20.34
N ALA A 24 -3.00 -11.47 19.13
CA ALA A 24 -2.12 -11.62 17.98
C ALA A 24 -0.88 -10.73 18.11
N LYS A 25 0.28 -11.27 17.76
CA LYS A 25 1.53 -10.50 17.62
C LYS A 25 1.69 -9.89 16.24
N THR A 26 1.00 -10.45 15.26
CA THR A 26 0.97 -9.98 13.87
C THR A 26 -0.47 -9.98 13.40
N VAL A 27 -0.89 -8.88 12.77
CA VAL A 27 -2.17 -8.77 12.08
C VAL A 27 -1.93 -8.43 10.61
N TYR A 28 -2.64 -9.10 9.72
CA TYR A 28 -2.67 -8.80 8.30
C TYR A 28 -3.77 -7.79 8.03
N LEU A 29 -3.47 -6.75 7.26
CA LEU A 29 -4.29 -5.56 7.12
C LEU A 29 -4.50 -5.23 5.65
N ASP A 30 -5.74 -4.94 5.31
CA ASP A 30 -6.15 -4.31 4.05
C ASP A 30 -7.42 -3.48 4.28
N CYS A 31 -7.57 -2.35 3.57
CA CYS A 31 -8.73 -1.49 3.68
C CYS A 31 -9.43 -1.35 2.33
N GLU A 32 -10.75 -1.25 2.37
CA GLU A 32 -11.57 -1.05 1.17
C GLU A 32 -12.57 0.08 1.40
N GLY A 33 -12.84 0.85 0.35
CA GLY A 33 -13.64 2.06 0.49
C GLY A 33 -13.91 2.77 -0.82
N GLN A 34 -14.75 3.80 -0.74
CA GLN A 34 -14.92 4.74 -1.84
C GLN A 34 -13.75 5.73 -1.85
N ASP A 35 -13.05 5.83 -2.98
CA ASP A 35 -11.92 6.76 -3.16
C ASP A 35 -10.94 6.73 -1.96
N LEU A 36 -10.65 5.51 -1.48
CA LEU A 36 -9.97 5.25 -0.21
C LEU A 36 -8.66 6.04 -0.09
N GLY A 37 -8.50 6.79 1.00
CA GLY A 37 -7.29 7.54 1.33
C GLY A 37 -7.09 8.84 0.55
N ASP A 38 -7.86 9.07 -0.52
CA ASP A 38 -7.91 10.33 -1.26
C ASP A 38 -8.80 11.36 -0.57
N GLN A 39 -8.69 12.63 -0.99
CA GLN A 39 -9.62 13.69 -0.57
C GLN A 39 -11.08 13.29 -0.84
N GLY A 40 -11.91 13.28 0.22
CA GLY A 40 -13.31 12.85 0.15
C GLY A 40 -13.52 11.34 0.25
N GLY A 41 -12.44 10.55 0.37
CA GLY A 41 -12.51 9.09 0.57
C GLY A 41 -13.24 8.67 1.84
N ILE A 42 -13.83 7.48 1.81
CA ILE A 42 -14.60 6.92 2.92
C ILE A 42 -14.21 5.44 3.09
N LEU A 43 -13.75 5.09 4.28
CA LEU A 43 -13.51 3.70 4.68
C LEU A 43 -14.83 2.91 4.77
N SER A 44 -14.89 1.77 4.08
CA SER A 44 -16.04 0.87 4.11
C SER A 44 -15.75 -0.40 4.92
N ILE A 45 -14.67 -1.11 4.56
CA ILE A 45 -14.26 -2.35 5.22
C ILE A 45 -12.83 -2.20 5.71
N LEU A 46 -12.61 -2.57 6.97
CA LEU A 46 -11.30 -2.81 7.53
C LEU A 46 -11.10 -4.32 7.67
N SER A 47 -10.25 -4.90 6.84
CA SER A 47 -10.00 -6.34 6.78
C SER A 47 -8.80 -6.68 7.66
N LEU A 48 -9.01 -7.54 8.66
CA LEU A 48 -7.98 -7.95 9.61
C LEU A 48 -7.84 -9.47 9.66
N GLY A 49 -6.65 -9.97 9.37
CA GLY A 49 -6.28 -11.37 9.51
C GLY A 49 -5.36 -11.60 10.71
N CYS A 50 -5.51 -12.72 11.40
CA CYS A 50 -4.51 -13.19 12.37
C CYS A 50 -4.39 -14.71 12.32
N VAL A 51 -3.17 -15.21 12.52
CA VAL A 51 -2.92 -16.66 12.62
C VAL A 51 -3.01 -17.08 14.08
N THR A 52 -3.90 -18.05 14.36
CA THR A 52 -4.01 -18.69 15.66
C THR A 52 -3.48 -20.12 15.58
N SER A 53 -2.67 -20.52 16.57
CA SER A 53 -2.33 -21.94 16.75
C SER A 53 -3.50 -22.61 17.45
N THR A 54 -4.12 -23.59 16.80
CA THR A 54 -5.14 -24.41 17.45
C THR A 54 -4.46 -25.49 18.28
N SER A 55 -4.83 -25.58 19.57
CA SER A 55 -4.23 -26.51 20.53
C SER A 55 -4.49 -27.99 20.21
N GLU A 56 -5.45 -28.27 19.31
CA GLU A 56 -5.95 -29.62 19.04
C GLU A 56 -5.14 -30.38 17.99
N VAL A 57 -4.34 -29.67 17.17
CA VAL A 57 -3.42 -30.30 16.20
C VAL A 57 -2.09 -29.59 16.23
N LYS A 58 -1.05 -30.24 16.79
CA LYS A 58 0.34 -29.76 16.69
C LYS A 58 0.65 -29.49 15.21
N ASN A 59 0.93 -28.23 14.89
CA ASN A 59 1.27 -27.70 13.55
C ASN A 59 0.11 -27.29 12.62
N SER A 60 -1.14 -27.14 13.10
CA SER A 60 -2.21 -26.52 12.29
C SER A 60 -2.43 -25.06 12.71
N ALA A 61 -1.67 -24.16 12.09
CA ALA A 61 -1.90 -22.72 12.23
C ALA A 61 -2.96 -22.29 11.21
N THR A 62 -4.03 -21.65 11.69
CA THR A 62 -5.15 -21.25 10.83
C THR A 62 -5.25 -19.74 10.77
N LEU A 63 -5.35 -19.18 9.56
CA LEU A 63 -5.66 -17.77 9.35
C LEU A 63 -7.14 -17.52 9.62
N SER A 64 -7.45 -16.72 10.63
CA SER A 64 -8.79 -16.17 10.86
C SER A 64 -8.87 -14.78 10.25
N ILE A 65 -9.89 -14.51 9.44
CA ILE A 65 -10.09 -13.23 8.75
C ILE A 65 -11.39 -12.59 9.25
N PHE A 66 -11.31 -11.32 9.64
CA PHE A 66 -12.43 -10.53 10.11
C PHE A 66 -12.60 -9.32 9.19
N LEU A 67 -13.78 -9.18 8.58
CA LEU A 67 -14.13 -8.04 7.73
C LEU A 67 -14.98 -7.08 8.56
N ILE A 68 -14.42 -5.95 8.99
CA ILE A 68 -15.13 -5.00 9.85
C ILE A 68 -15.88 -3.99 8.99
N ASP A 69 -17.21 -4.04 9.01
CA ASP A 69 -18.09 -3.08 8.32
C ASP A 69 -18.11 -1.75 9.09
N VAL A 70 -17.22 -0.84 8.71
CA VAL A 70 -16.99 0.42 9.42
C VAL A 70 -18.27 1.29 9.48
N PRO A 71 -19.02 1.50 8.38
CA PRO A 71 -20.30 2.19 8.42
C PRO A 71 -21.33 1.59 9.39
N ALA A 72 -21.37 0.26 9.56
CA ALA A 72 -22.31 -0.37 10.49
C ALA A 72 -22.13 0.10 11.94
N PHE A 73 -20.90 0.48 12.33
CA PHE A 73 -20.60 0.94 13.69
C PHE A 73 -20.75 2.45 13.92
N GLN A 74 -20.92 3.24 12.86
CA GLN A 74 -21.14 4.70 12.97
C GLN A 74 -22.48 5.03 13.67
N THR A 75 -23.46 4.14 13.59
CA THR A 75 -24.76 4.32 14.25
C THR A 75 -24.68 4.15 15.78
N TYR A 76 -23.61 3.55 16.31
CA TYR A 76 -23.43 3.35 17.75
C TYR A 76 -22.76 4.55 18.44
N THR A 77 -22.19 5.48 17.68
CA THR A 77 -21.63 6.72 18.19
C THR A 77 -22.72 7.77 18.39
N HIS A 78 -23.49 7.63 19.48
CA HIS A 78 -24.37 8.70 19.97
C HIS A 78 -23.82 9.29 21.28
N GLN A 79 -23.52 10.59 21.23
CA GLN A 79 -23.28 11.65 22.25
C GLN A 79 -22.69 11.36 23.65
N ALA A 80 -22.42 10.11 24.04
CA ALA A 80 -21.78 9.76 25.31
C ALA A 80 -20.96 8.46 25.28
N ASN A 81 -21.11 7.62 24.25
CA ASN A 81 -20.38 6.36 24.16
C ASN A 81 -19.22 6.44 23.16
N PRO A 82 -18.01 5.96 23.52
CA PRO A 82 -16.92 5.83 22.56
C PRO A 82 -17.30 4.88 21.44
N SER A 83 -16.77 5.13 20.24
CA SER A 83 -16.99 4.24 19.09
C SER A 83 -16.64 2.79 19.45
N PRO A 84 -17.48 1.80 19.08
CA PRO A 84 -17.13 0.39 19.24
C PRO A 84 -15.83 -0.02 18.54
N LEU A 85 -15.35 0.79 17.58
CA LEU A 85 -14.10 0.56 16.84
C LEU A 85 -12.85 1.00 17.60
N VAL A 86 -12.97 1.71 18.73
CA VAL A 86 -11.81 2.17 19.52
C VAL A 86 -10.84 1.02 19.88
N PRO A 87 -11.30 -0.16 20.33
CA PRO A 87 -10.39 -1.29 20.59
C PRO A 87 -9.69 -1.82 19.32
N VAL A 88 -10.33 -1.74 18.16
CA VAL A 88 -9.72 -2.12 16.87
C VAL A 88 -8.59 -1.14 16.53
N PHE A 89 -8.86 0.16 16.68
CA PHE A 89 -7.87 1.21 16.44
C PHE A 89 -6.71 1.17 17.44
N ALA A 90 -6.95 0.72 18.67
CA ALA A 90 -5.89 0.47 19.65
C ALA A 90 -4.91 -0.62 19.18
N ILE A 91 -5.39 -1.65 18.49
CA ILE A 91 -4.53 -2.69 17.88
C ILE A 91 -3.67 -2.09 16.76
N LEU A 92 -4.28 -1.26 15.89
CA LEU A 92 -3.58 -0.64 14.76
C LEU A 92 -2.49 0.36 15.21
N THR A 93 -2.71 1.06 16.31
CA THR A 93 -1.77 2.04 16.88
C THR A 93 -0.72 1.42 17.81
N SER A 94 -0.91 0.17 18.24
CA SER A 94 -0.02 -0.54 19.16
C SER A 94 1.35 -0.81 18.54
N LYS A 95 2.44 -0.45 19.25
CA LYS A 95 3.81 -0.78 18.85
C LYS A 95 4.17 -2.25 19.08
N GLU A 96 3.35 -2.98 19.84
CA GLU A 96 3.58 -4.38 20.21
C GLU A 96 2.98 -5.38 19.21
N VAL A 97 2.17 -4.88 18.27
CA VAL A 97 1.51 -5.68 17.24
C VAL A 97 2.05 -5.27 15.89
N LEU A 98 2.63 -6.19 15.13
CA LEU A 98 3.08 -5.95 13.76
C LEU A 98 1.88 -5.91 12.81
N LYS A 99 1.69 -4.81 12.08
CA LYS A 99 0.69 -4.73 11.01
C LYS A 99 1.38 -5.04 9.69
N VAL A 100 0.92 -6.07 9.01
CA VAL A 100 1.46 -6.49 7.71
C VAL A 100 0.41 -6.21 6.64
N GLY A 101 0.77 -5.49 5.60
CA GLY A 101 -0.12 -5.22 4.47
C GLY A 101 0.64 -5.05 3.17
N PHE A 102 -0.04 -4.64 2.10
CA PHE A 102 0.58 -4.43 0.79
C PHE A 102 0.18 -3.07 0.22
N ASP A 103 1.15 -2.18 -0.02
CA ASP A 103 0.91 -0.82 -0.50
C ASP A 103 -0.03 0.01 0.41
N LEU A 104 0.29 0.03 1.70
CA LEU A 104 -0.52 0.61 2.78
C LEU A 104 -0.59 2.15 2.78
N ARG A 105 -0.13 2.82 1.72
CA ARG A 105 -0.09 4.29 1.66
C ARG A 105 -1.48 4.90 1.78
N MET A 106 -2.44 4.34 1.04
CA MET A 106 -3.81 4.86 1.00
C MET A 106 -4.60 4.43 2.23
N ASP A 107 -4.38 3.21 2.72
CA ASP A 107 -4.89 2.71 4.01
C ASP A 107 -4.48 3.63 5.16
N ALA A 108 -3.18 3.94 5.26
CA ALA A 108 -2.64 4.80 6.30
C ALA A 108 -3.16 6.25 6.17
N SER A 109 -3.34 6.74 4.94
CA SER A 109 -3.96 8.04 4.67
C SER A 109 -5.41 8.08 5.15
N GLU A 110 -6.20 7.05 4.81
CA GLU A 110 -7.60 6.95 5.23
C GLU A 110 -7.72 6.86 6.74
N LEU A 111 -6.98 5.95 7.37
CA LEU A 111 -7.01 5.74 8.82
C LEU A 111 -6.60 7.01 9.58
N ARG A 112 -5.54 7.69 9.13
CA ARG A 112 -5.10 8.93 9.78
C ARG A 112 -6.11 10.05 9.64
N HIS A 113 -6.51 10.36 8.41
CA HIS A 113 -7.27 11.59 8.15
C HIS A 113 -8.78 11.39 8.28
N GLY A 114 -9.27 10.15 8.12
CA GLY A 114 -10.68 9.79 8.28
C GLY A 114 -11.07 9.33 9.68
N HIS A 115 -10.11 8.77 10.44
CA HIS A 115 -10.39 8.13 11.73
C HIS A 115 -9.46 8.56 12.87
N ASP A 116 -8.52 9.48 12.62
CA ASP A 116 -7.49 9.89 13.60
C ASP A 116 -6.63 8.72 14.13
N VAL A 117 -6.40 7.73 13.25
CA VAL A 117 -5.64 6.51 13.56
C VAL A 117 -4.29 6.55 12.84
N VAL A 118 -3.22 6.78 13.61
CA VAL A 118 -1.85 6.66 13.09
C VAL A 118 -1.35 5.24 13.31
N ILE A 119 -1.36 4.44 12.25
CA ILE A 119 -0.77 3.10 12.29
C ILE A 119 0.75 3.19 12.53
N THR A 120 1.28 2.30 13.37
CA THR A 120 2.72 2.24 13.73
C THR A 120 3.20 0.80 13.64
N HIS A 121 4.50 0.50 13.65
CA HIS A 121 5.02 -0.87 13.61
C HIS A 121 4.44 -1.67 12.45
N VAL A 122 4.70 -1.17 11.24
CA VAL A 122 4.12 -1.65 9.98
C VAL A 122 5.18 -2.33 9.12
N LEU A 123 4.82 -3.42 8.46
CA LEU A 123 5.60 -4.07 7.41
C LEU A 123 4.77 -4.05 6.12
N ASP A 124 5.15 -3.20 5.17
CA ASP A 124 4.56 -3.13 3.85
C ASP A 124 5.28 -4.10 2.92
N LEU A 125 4.57 -5.14 2.48
CA LEU A 125 5.12 -6.19 1.64
C LEU A 125 5.54 -5.71 0.25
N GLN A 126 5.06 -4.56 -0.22
CA GLN A 126 5.54 -3.95 -1.46
C GLN A 126 6.98 -3.43 -1.29
N ILE A 127 7.35 -2.96 -0.10
CA ILE A 127 8.73 -2.60 0.25
C ILE A 127 9.58 -3.85 0.42
N VAL A 128 9.07 -4.88 1.12
CA VAL A 128 9.80 -6.14 1.29
C VAL A 128 10.10 -6.80 -0.05
N ASP A 129 9.14 -6.81 -0.98
CA ASP A 129 9.32 -7.36 -2.31
C ASP A 129 10.47 -6.68 -3.07
N LEU A 130 10.65 -5.36 -2.93
CA LEU A 130 11.80 -4.66 -3.51
C LEU A 130 13.15 -5.13 -2.95
N MET A 131 13.20 -5.57 -1.70
CA MET A 131 14.44 -6.08 -1.10
C MET A 131 14.88 -7.41 -1.71
N CYS A 132 13.92 -8.24 -2.14
CA CYS A 132 14.14 -9.56 -2.71
C CYS A 132 14.50 -9.54 -4.20
N ARG A 133 14.29 -8.40 -4.89
CA ARG A 133 14.52 -8.30 -6.33
C ARG A 133 16.01 -8.20 -6.67
N ASP A 134 16.33 -8.59 -7.90
CA ASP A 134 17.61 -8.25 -8.52
C ASP A 134 17.76 -6.71 -8.60
N LYS A 135 18.88 -6.22 -8.09
CA LYS A 135 19.24 -4.80 -7.99
C LYS A 135 20.23 -4.38 -9.08
N SER A 136 20.57 -5.27 -10.00
CA SER A 136 21.34 -4.93 -11.20
C SER A 136 20.62 -3.81 -11.96
N GLU A 137 21.41 -2.89 -12.53
CA GLU A 137 20.87 -1.77 -13.30
C GLU A 137 19.96 -2.27 -14.43
N GLU A 138 20.37 -3.33 -15.12
CA GLU A 138 19.64 -4.00 -16.19
C GLU A 138 18.26 -4.48 -15.73
N ALA A 139 18.18 -5.14 -14.56
CA ALA A 139 16.90 -5.60 -14.03
C ALA A 139 15.97 -4.44 -13.64
N VAL A 140 16.52 -3.37 -13.06
CA VAL A 140 15.77 -2.15 -12.73
C VAL A 140 15.20 -1.51 -14.00
N LEU A 141 16.05 -1.26 -14.99
CA LEU A 141 15.67 -0.63 -16.25
C LEU A 141 14.65 -1.49 -17.04
N GLN A 142 14.83 -2.81 -17.04
CA GLN A 142 13.90 -3.73 -17.71
C GLN A 142 12.50 -3.67 -17.10
N ARG A 143 12.38 -3.60 -15.75
CA ARG A 143 11.08 -3.45 -15.08
C ARG A 143 10.42 -2.11 -15.40
N LEU A 144 11.21 -1.05 -15.53
CA LEU A 144 10.73 0.29 -15.87
C LEU A 144 10.23 0.39 -17.33
N ALA A 145 10.76 -0.42 -18.25
CA ALA A 145 10.36 -0.44 -19.67
C ALA A 145 8.90 -0.83 -19.92
N GLY A 146 8.17 -1.36 -18.93
CA GLY A 146 6.71 -1.53 -19.03
C GLY A 146 5.90 -0.37 -18.42
N TYR A 147 6.56 0.71 -18.00
CA TYR A 147 5.97 1.96 -17.53
C TYR A 147 6.37 3.11 -18.46
N LEU A 148 7.64 3.20 -18.87
CA LEU A 148 8.14 4.15 -19.87
C LEU A 148 8.44 3.47 -21.20
N ALA A 149 8.39 4.20 -22.31
CA ALA A 149 8.86 3.66 -23.58
C ALA A 149 10.33 3.20 -23.50
N PRO A 150 10.70 2.06 -24.11
CA PRO A 150 12.07 1.56 -24.07
C PRO A 150 13.14 2.56 -24.54
N ARG A 151 12.80 3.39 -25.53
CA ARG A 151 13.72 4.44 -26.05
C ARG A 151 14.03 5.50 -24.99
N GLU A 152 13.05 5.88 -24.18
CA GLU A 152 13.20 6.85 -23.11
C GLU A 152 14.09 6.28 -21.99
N VAL A 153 13.83 5.03 -21.60
CA VAL A 153 14.65 4.32 -20.61
C VAL A 153 16.12 4.22 -21.04
N LEU A 154 16.37 3.86 -22.30
CA LEU A 154 17.72 3.71 -22.86
C LEU A 154 18.47 5.04 -22.98
N ARG A 155 17.79 6.15 -23.24
CA ARG A 155 18.42 7.47 -23.38
C ARG A 155 18.83 8.05 -22.02
N ASN A 156 18.05 7.78 -20.98
CA ASN A 156 18.17 8.40 -19.66
C ASN A 156 18.51 7.38 -18.56
N ARG A 157 19.35 6.38 -18.87
CA ARG A 157 19.72 5.27 -17.96
C ARG A 157 20.26 5.74 -16.61
N GLU A 158 21.14 6.75 -16.62
CA GLU A 158 21.76 7.29 -15.40
C GLU A 158 20.73 7.86 -14.41
N ILE A 159 19.61 8.38 -14.92
CA ILE A 159 18.48 8.86 -14.13
C ILE A 159 17.64 7.67 -13.65
N TYR A 160 17.29 6.78 -14.58
CA TYR A 160 16.30 5.74 -14.34
C TYR A 160 16.80 4.52 -13.57
N LYS A 161 18.12 4.33 -13.41
CA LYS A 161 18.65 3.33 -12.47
C LYS A 161 18.25 3.57 -11.00
N HIS A 162 17.80 4.79 -10.68
CA HIS A 162 17.29 5.17 -9.36
C HIS A 162 15.75 5.13 -9.26
N VAL A 163 15.04 4.82 -10.34
CA VAL A 163 13.57 4.84 -10.39
C VAL A 163 13.03 3.42 -10.31
N LEU A 164 12.50 3.06 -9.15
CA LEU A 164 12.00 1.71 -8.89
C LEU A 164 10.51 1.60 -9.20
N ARG A 165 10.16 0.69 -10.11
CA ARG A 165 8.76 0.36 -10.41
C ARG A 165 8.19 -0.62 -9.38
N LEU A 166 7.04 -0.27 -8.83
CA LEU A 166 6.30 -1.10 -7.90
C LEU A 166 5.47 -2.16 -8.64
N SER A 167 5.18 -3.27 -7.97
CA SER A 167 4.30 -4.31 -8.48
C SER A 167 3.01 -4.35 -7.67
N GLY A 168 1.92 -4.76 -8.31
CA GLY A 168 0.69 -5.12 -7.58
C GLY A 168 0.83 -6.47 -6.88
N LEU A 169 -0.05 -6.73 -5.92
CA LEU A 169 -0.03 -7.93 -5.05
C LEU A 169 0.06 -9.24 -5.83
N ASP A 170 -0.80 -9.41 -6.86
CA ASP A 170 -0.80 -10.62 -7.69
C ASP A 170 0.52 -10.84 -8.43
N LYS A 171 1.13 -9.75 -8.93
CA LYS A 171 2.42 -9.83 -9.63
C LYS A 171 3.56 -10.18 -8.67
N ALA A 172 3.52 -9.67 -7.44
CA ALA A 172 4.49 -10.03 -6.40
C ALA A 172 4.39 -11.51 -6.05
N LEU A 173 3.18 -12.05 -5.88
CA LEU A 173 2.96 -13.49 -5.67
C LEU A 173 3.48 -14.35 -6.83
N ILE A 174 3.21 -13.94 -8.08
CA ILE A 174 3.72 -14.63 -9.28
C ILE A 174 5.25 -14.60 -9.31
N ASP A 175 5.87 -13.48 -8.94
CA ASP A 175 7.35 -13.37 -8.85
C ASP A 175 7.94 -14.28 -7.76
N GLN A 176 7.16 -14.66 -6.75
CA GLN A 176 7.52 -15.67 -5.74
C GLN A 176 7.08 -17.11 -6.14
N GLY A 177 6.74 -17.34 -7.41
CA GLY A 177 6.39 -18.65 -7.94
C GLY A 177 4.99 -19.15 -7.60
N GLN A 178 4.10 -18.29 -7.07
CA GLN A 178 2.71 -18.67 -6.82
C GLN A 178 1.87 -18.56 -8.09
N SER A 179 0.94 -19.51 -8.25
CA SER A 179 -0.09 -19.42 -9.29
C SER A 179 -1.25 -18.58 -8.77
N VAL A 180 -1.51 -17.46 -9.44
CA VAL A 180 -2.63 -16.58 -9.11
C VAL A 180 -3.66 -16.63 -10.24
N PRO A 181 -4.91 -17.05 -9.97
CA PRO A 181 -5.97 -17.04 -10.98
C PRO A 181 -6.21 -15.63 -11.50
N ARG A 182 -6.52 -15.51 -12.80
CA ARG A 182 -6.91 -14.21 -13.37
C ARG A 182 -8.23 -13.77 -12.75
N LYS A 183 -8.21 -12.68 -11.96
CA LYS A 183 -9.43 -12.10 -11.41
C LYS A 183 -10.30 -11.52 -12.56
N PRO A 184 -11.63 -11.69 -12.51
CA PRO A 184 -12.54 -10.89 -13.33
C PRO A 184 -12.39 -9.42 -12.96
N LYS A 185 -12.84 -8.52 -13.85
CA LYS A 185 -12.85 -7.09 -13.54
C LYS A 185 -13.80 -6.86 -12.37
N PHE A 186 -13.27 -6.33 -11.27
CA PHE A 186 -14.04 -6.01 -10.08
C PHE A 186 -14.55 -4.56 -10.13
N ASP A 187 -15.75 -4.32 -9.63
CA ASP A 187 -16.37 -2.99 -9.59
C ASP A 187 -16.15 -2.34 -8.23
N HIS A 188 -15.08 -1.54 -8.13
CA HIS A 188 -14.71 -0.82 -6.91
C HIS A 188 -15.69 0.30 -6.53
N SER A 189 -16.70 0.63 -7.34
CA SER A 189 -17.67 1.69 -7.00
C SER A 189 -18.70 1.26 -5.95
N LYS A 190 -18.83 -0.05 -5.68
CA LYS A 190 -19.89 -0.61 -4.85
C LYS A 190 -19.55 -0.74 -3.37
N TRP A 191 -18.37 -0.30 -2.94
CA TRP A 191 -17.93 -0.46 -1.55
C TRP A 191 -18.87 0.19 -0.53
N MET A 192 -19.65 1.20 -0.91
CA MET A 192 -20.60 1.86 0.00
C MET A 192 -22.03 1.30 -0.08
N HIS A 193 -22.32 0.37 -0.98
CA HIS A 193 -23.63 -0.28 -1.03
C HIS A 193 -23.83 -1.21 0.17
N ARG A 194 -25.06 -1.27 0.69
CA ARG A 194 -25.44 -2.14 1.81
C ARG A 194 -26.76 -2.88 1.52
N PRO A 195 -26.87 -4.19 1.83
CA PRO A 195 -25.78 -5.06 2.30
C PRO A 195 -24.66 -5.17 1.25
N LEU A 196 -23.43 -5.44 1.70
CA LEU A 196 -22.31 -5.64 0.79
C LEU A 196 -22.53 -6.93 -0.02
N ASP A 197 -22.21 -6.88 -1.31
CA ASP A 197 -22.28 -8.05 -2.18
C ASP A 197 -21.24 -9.10 -1.72
N GLU A 198 -21.57 -10.38 -1.88
CA GLU A 198 -20.65 -11.48 -1.49
C GLU A 198 -19.30 -11.37 -2.22
N ASP A 199 -19.30 -10.93 -3.48
CA ASP A 199 -18.08 -10.72 -4.26
C ASP A 199 -17.16 -9.68 -3.60
N ASN A 200 -17.71 -8.63 -2.98
CA ASN A 200 -16.93 -7.63 -2.24
C ASN A 200 -16.30 -8.22 -0.98
N LEU A 201 -17.07 -9.02 -0.24
CA LEU A 201 -16.58 -9.66 0.98
C LEU A 201 -15.49 -10.69 0.66
N LEU A 202 -15.70 -11.51 -0.37
CA LEU A 202 -14.71 -12.48 -0.86
C LEU A 202 -13.45 -11.78 -1.36
N TYR A 203 -13.57 -10.67 -2.10
CA TYR A 203 -12.42 -9.90 -2.56
C TYR A 203 -11.56 -9.44 -1.39
N ALA A 204 -12.17 -8.79 -0.39
CA ALA A 204 -11.48 -8.28 0.79
C ALA A 204 -10.81 -9.40 1.62
N ALA A 205 -11.48 -10.55 1.75
CA ALA A 205 -10.90 -11.71 2.45
C ALA A 205 -9.76 -12.39 1.66
N GLU A 206 -9.88 -12.46 0.32
CA GLU A 206 -8.83 -12.99 -0.55
C GLU A 206 -7.56 -12.17 -0.47
N ASP A 207 -7.66 -10.84 -0.42
CA ASP A 207 -6.49 -9.97 -0.40
C ASP A 207 -5.73 -10.09 0.92
N VAL A 208 -6.40 -10.18 2.08
CA VAL A 208 -5.76 -10.54 3.36
C VAL A 208 -5.09 -11.91 3.31
N SER A 209 -5.73 -12.91 2.68
CA SER A 209 -5.13 -14.25 2.53
C SER A 209 -3.85 -14.21 1.69
N LYS A 210 -3.86 -13.44 0.60
CA LYS A 210 -2.71 -13.23 -0.27
C LYS A 210 -1.58 -12.49 0.42
N ILE A 211 -1.89 -11.47 1.21
CA ILE A 211 -0.93 -10.75 2.04
C ILE A 211 -0.26 -11.73 3.02
N GLN A 212 -1.02 -12.58 3.68
CA GLN A 212 -0.45 -13.59 4.59
C GLN A 212 0.47 -14.58 3.87
N VAL A 213 0.06 -15.12 2.72
CA VAL A 213 0.89 -16.02 1.91
C VAL A 213 2.17 -15.33 1.45
N LEU A 214 2.06 -14.11 0.93
CA LEU A 214 3.22 -13.35 0.46
C LEU A 214 4.18 -13.02 1.60
N TYR A 215 3.66 -12.66 2.78
CA TYR A 215 4.47 -12.44 3.98
C TYR A 215 5.32 -13.66 4.30
N GLU A 216 4.73 -14.86 4.36
CA GLU A 216 5.48 -16.09 4.68
C GLU A 216 6.57 -16.40 3.66
N LEU A 217 6.34 -16.10 2.38
CA LEU A 217 7.33 -16.30 1.32
C LEU A 217 8.48 -15.29 1.43
N LEU A 218 8.15 -14.01 1.62
CA LEU A 218 9.14 -12.94 1.60
C LEU A 218 10.01 -12.92 2.86
N VAL A 219 9.43 -13.07 4.06
CA VAL A 219 10.23 -12.97 5.31
C VAL A 219 11.20 -14.14 5.51
N ARG A 220 11.02 -15.25 4.79
CA ARG A 220 11.97 -16.36 4.76
C ARG A 220 13.15 -16.12 3.80
N ASN A 221 13.08 -15.09 2.97
CA ASN A 221 14.15 -14.78 2.04
C ASN A 221 15.37 -14.22 2.79
N PRO A 222 16.58 -14.78 2.61
CA PRO A 222 17.77 -14.37 3.34
C PRO A 222 18.23 -12.93 3.05
N LEU A 223 17.71 -12.30 1.98
CA LEU A 223 17.98 -10.90 1.65
C LEU A 223 17.13 -9.92 2.48
N VAL A 224 16.09 -10.40 3.16
CA VAL A 224 15.16 -9.55 3.91
C VAL A 224 15.69 -9.31 5.31
N ASN A 225 16.01 -8.05 5.60
CA ASN A 225 16.16 -7.56 6.96
C ASN A 225 14.81 -6.97 7.40
N VAL A 226 14.08 -7.70 8.24
CA VAL A 226 12.73 -7.33 8.69
C VAL A 226 12.71 -6.00 9.44
N GLU A 227 13.70 -5.74 10.28
CA GLU A 227 13.75 -4.49 11.07
C GLU A 227 13.95 -3.27 10.15
N LEU A 228 14.88 -3.38 9.19
CA LEU A 228 15.05 -2.34 8.17
C LEU A 228 13.79 -2.17 7.31
N ALA A 229 13.15 -3.29 6.94
CA ALA A 229 11.92 -3.25 6.16
C ALA A 229 10.78 -2.54 6.90
N ILE A 230 10.65 -2.72 8.22
CA ILE A 230 9.68 -1.99 9.04
C ILE A 230 9.98 -0.49 9.00
N GLN A 231 11.24 -0.07 9.19
CA GLN A 231 11.63 1.34 9.13
C GLN A 231 11.31 1.98 7.77
N GLN A 232 11.61 1.28 6.67
CA GLN A 232 11.32 1.74 5.32
C GLN A 232 9.81 1.75 5.02
N SER A 233 9.06 0.78 5.55
CA SER A 233 7.60 0.71 5.44
C SER A 233 6.93 1.86 6.17
N GLU A 234 7.39 2.17 7.39
CA GLU A 234 6.92 3.34 8.12
C GLU A 234 7.21 4.62 7.34
N ALA A 235 8.42 4.82 6.83
CA ALA A 235 8.73 5.97 5.97
C ALA A 235 7.83 6.04 4.73
N TYR A 236 7.49 4.89 4.14
CA TYR A 236 6.66 4.79 2.95
C TYR A 236 5.22 5.28 3.19
N ILE A 237 4.57 4.79 4.24
CA ILE A 237 3.19 5.18 4.57
C ILE A 237 3.09 6.62 5.09
N GLN A 238 4.19 7.24 5.53
CA GLN A 238 4.21 8.66 5.91
C GLN A 238 4.18 9.60 4.70
N SER A 239 4.20 9.10 3.45
CA SER A 239 4.15 9.93 2.24
C SER A 239 2.92 10.85 2.18
N HIS A 240 1.82 10.47 2.84
CA HIS A 240 0.58 11.25 2.94
C HIS A 240 0.28 11.71 4.38
N ALA A 241 1.31 11.78 5.24
CA ALA A 241 1.15 12.12 6.65
C ALA A 241 0.51 13.49 6.90
N SER A 242 0.79 14.48 6.03
CA SER A 242 0.35 15.86 6.19
C SER A 242 -1.06 16.14 5.65
N ALA A 243 -1.49 15.41 4.62
CA ALA A 243 -2.79 15.57 3.99
C ALA A 243 -3.11 14.38 3.08
N ARG A 244 -4.40 14.13 2.87
CA ARG A 244 -4.87 13.20 1.84
C ARG A 244 -4.47 13.70 0.45
N PRO A 245 -3.93 12.82 -0.43
CA PRO A 245 -3.64 13.19 -1.81
C PRO A 245 -4.93 13.51 -2.59
N ASP A 246 -4.76 14.31 -3.64
CA ASP A 246 -5.79 14.54 -4.65
C ASP A 246 -5.60 13.50 -5.77
N ARG A 247 -6.66 12.76 -6.09
CA ARG A 247 -6.65 11.71 -7.13
C ARG A 247 -6.24 12.22 -8.51
N THR A 248 -6.45 13.52 -8.78
CA THR A 248 -6.04 14.15 -10.04
C THR A 248 -4.54 14.48 -10.07
N ASN A 249 -3.86 14.44 -8.93
CA ASN A 249 -2.43 14.69 -8.85
C ASN A 249 -1.62 13.45 -9.26
N LYS A 250 -1.25 13.41 -10.54
CA LYS A 250 -0.42 12.34 -11.14
C LYS A 250 0.89 12.06 -10.40
N TYR A 251 1.45 13.03 -9.67
CA TYR A 251 2.71 12.85 -8.93
C TYR A 251 2.55 12.14 -7.58
N LEU A 252 1.30 11.93 -7.15
CA LEU A 252 0.97 11.20 -5.92
C LEU A 252 0.22 9.89 -6.22
N SER A 253 -0.31 9.74 -7.43
CA SER A 253 -1.06 8.55 -7.88
C SER A 253 -0.33 7.81 -9.02
N HIS A 254 0.79 7.15 -8.70
CA HIS A 254 1.54 6.33 -9.67
C HIS A 254 2.24 5.12 -9.03
N GLY A 255 2.57 4.12 -9.86
CA GLY A 255 3.20 2.85 -9.44
C GLY A 255 4.73 2.88 -9.38
N LEU A 256 5.33 4.00 -8.94
CA LEU A 256 6.79 4.12 -8.76
C LEU A 256 7.08 4.45 -7.30
N LEU A 257 8.16 3.88 -6.77
CA LEU A 257 8.57 4.14 -5.39
C LEU A 257 9.02 5.60 -5.24
N PRO A 258 8.50 6.36 -4.26
CA PRO A 258 9.03 7.67 -3.92
C PRO A 258 10.52 7.57 -3.53
N LEU A 259 11.36 8.50 -4.02
CA LEU A 259 12.80 8.52 -3.73
C LEU A 259 13.10 8.65 -2.23
N ALA A 260 14.29 8.25 -1.80
CA ALA A 260 14.76 8.28 -0.40
C ALA A 260 14.01 7.38 0.61
N ILE A 261 12.95 6.65 0.21
CA ILE A 261 12.25 5.73 1.12
C ILE A 261 13.17 4.60 1.60
N LEU A 262 14.03 4.07 0.73
CA LEU A 262 14.92 2.95 1.06
C LEU A 262 16.21 3.39 1.78
N GLU A 263 16.55 4.68 1.79
CA GLU A 263 17.81 5.18 2.35
C GLU A 263 17.74 5.45 3.85
N GLY A 264 16.56 5.27 4.46
CA GLY A 264 16.33 5.56 5.88
C GLY A 264 16.29 7.05 6.19
N SER A 265 16.01 7.38 7.46
CA SER A 265 15.95 8.77 7.95
C SER A 265 17.36 9.35 8.09
N THR A 266 17.97 9.76 6.98
CA THR A 266 19.15 10.60 7.00
C THR A 266 18.72 12.06 7.09
N THR A 267 19.15 12.75 8.13
CA THR A 267 18.91 14.19 8.30
C THR A 267 19.65 14.94 7.21
N LEU A 268 18.91 15.45 6.22
CA LEU A 268 19.49 16.25 5.15
C LEU A 268 19.83 17.64 5.68
N SER A 269 21.05 18.09 5.40
CA SER A 269 21.39 19.50 5.59
C SER A 269 20.50 20.36 4.68
N ALA A 270 20.09 21.54 5.14
CA ALA A 270 19.30 22.47 4.32
C ALA A 270 20.04 22.86 3.02
N SER A 271 21.38 22.87 3.05
CA SER A 271 22.23 23.17 1.89
C SER A 271 22.25 22.07 0.83
N ASP A 272 21.94 20.82 1.18
CA ASP A 272 22.00 19.66 0.25
C ASP A 272 20.62 19.17 -0.21
N SER A 273 19.55 19.83 0.27
CA SER A 273 18.18 19.49 -0.10
C SER A 273 17.58 20.46 -1.12
N LYS A 274 16.58 19.98 -1.84
CA LYS A 274 15.83 20.70 -2.88
C LYS A 274 14.39 20.17 -2.91
N VAL A 275 13.42 21.08 -3.05
CA VAL A 275 12.01 20.72 -3.11
C VAL A 275 11.61 20.39 -4.55
N CYS A 276 11.01 19.21 -4.75
CA CYS A 276 10.49 18.80 -6.05
C CYS A 276 9.23 19.58 -6.44
N MET A 277 9.17 20.09 -7.67
CA MET A 277 7.98 20.81 -8.14
C MET A 277 6.76 19.94 -8.39
N GLY A 278 6.93 18.63 -8.58
CA GLY A 278 5.86 17.66 -8.75
C GLY A 278 5.30 17.21 -7.40
N CYS A 279 5.96 16.24 -6.77
CA CYS A 279 5.52 15.64 -5.50
C CYS A 279 5.70 16.52 -4.25
N LYS A 280 6.29 17.71 -4.37
CA LYS A 280 6.52 18.67 -3.28
C LYS A 280 7.41 18.18 -2.12
N ARG A 281 8.03 17.00 -2.24
CA ARG A 281 8.97 16.46 -1.24
C ARG A 281 10.31 17.21 -1.28
N SER A 282 10.89 17.44 -0.11
CA SER A 282 12.28 17.87 0.02
C SER A 282 13.20 16.65 -0.08
N LEU A 283 14.11 16.67 -1.06
CA LEU A 283 14.97 15.54 -1.42
C LEU A 283 16.42 16.03 -1.60
N GLN A 284 17.40 15.12 -1.53
CA GLN A 284 18.79 15.45 -1.86
C GLN A 284 18.91 15.98 -3.29
N LYS A 285 19.81 16.95 -3.50
CA LYS A 285 20.10 17.53 -4.83
C LYS A 285 20.50 16.48 -5.88
N ALA A 286 21.11 15.36 -5.46
CA ALA A 286 21.48 14.25 -6.33
C ALA A 286 20.29 13.56 -7.02
N TYR A 287 19.06 13.73 -6.49
CA TYR A 287 17.83 13.18 -7.07
C TYR A 287 17.20 14.03 -8.16
N PHE A 288 17.89 15.09 -8.57
CA PHE A 288 17.45 16.02 -9.58
C PHE A 288 18.45 16.01 -10.73
N GLU A 289 17.95 16.23 -11.93
CA GLU A 289 18.81 16.44 -13.10
C GLU A 289 19.70 17.65 -12.85
N THR A 290 21.01 17.48 -13.07
CA THR A 290 22.01 18.45 -12.65
C THR A 290 22.26 19.57 -13.65
N ASN A 291 21.92 19.51 -14.95
CA ASN A 291 22.12 20.67 -15.82
C ASN A 291 21.47 20.65 -17.23
N GLN A 292 21.04 21.86 -17.63
CA GLN A 292 20.96 22.45 -19.00
C GLN A 292 19.91 22.00 -20.04
N GLN A 293 19.16 20.91 -19.88
CA GLN A 293 18.10 20.53 -20.84
C GLN A 293 16.66 20.69 -20.34
N ALA A 294 16.45 21.31 -19.17
CA ALA A 294 15.12 21.64 -18.67
C ALA A 294 14.49 22.80 -19.47
N ILE A 295 14.00 22.50 -20.68
CA ILE A 295 13.06 23.36 -21.40
C ILE A 295 11.78 23.37 -20.55
N GLY A 296 11.68 24.31 -19.61
CA GLY A 296 10.52 24.43 -18.72
C GLY A 296 10.78 24.81 -17.26
N GLY A 297 12.03 25.06 -16.85
CA GLY A 297 12.33 25.81 -15.61
C GLY A 297 11.93 25.17 -14.27
N GLY A 298 11.41 23.93 -14.26
CA GLY A 298 11.04 23.24 -13.03
C GLY A 298 11.97 22.09 -12.67
N SER A 299 12.40 22.01 -11.41
CA SER A 299 13.21 20.89 -10.92
C SER A 299 12.34 19.75 -10.42
N LEU A 300 11.99 18.84 -11.32
CA LEU A 300 11.39 17.56 -10.95
C LEU A 300 12.48 16.61 -10.47
N CYS A 301 12.16 15.79 -9.47
CA CYS A 301 13.01 14.66 -9.13
C CYS A 301 12.86 13.56 -10.19
N PHE A 302 13.79 12.60 -10.22
CA PHE A 302 13.81 11.52 -11.23
C PHE A 302 12.48 10.76 -11.36
N VAL A 303 11.79 10.51 -10.24
CA VAL A 303 10.47 9.86 -10.25
C VAL A 303 9.40 10.76 -10.88
N CYS A 304 9.32 12.04 -10.51
CA CYS A 304 8.35 12.94 -11.11
C CYS A 304 8.65 13.23 -12.58
N HIS A 305 9.93 13.21 -12.98
CA HIS A 305 10.32 13.25 -14.40
C HIS A 305 9.77 12.03 -15.15
N ALA A 306 9.95 10.81 -14.61
CA ALA A 306 9.39 9.59 -15.20
C ALA A 306 7.86 9.68 -15.34
N VAL A 307 7.15 10.18 -14.32
CA VAL A 307 5.69 10.39 -14.37
C VAL A 307 5.30 11.35 -15.49
N ASP A 308 6.07 12.42 -15.71
CA ASP A 308 5.84 13.36 -16.80
C ASP A 308 6.01 12.72 -18.17
N GLN A 309 7.09 11.98 -18.38
CA GLN A 309 7.31 11.27 -19.64
C GLN A 309 6.21 10.24 -19.91
N HIS A 310 5.81 9.46 -18.89
CA HIS A 310 4.70 8.51 -19.00
C HIS A 310 3.40 9.19 -19.43
N THR A 311 3.09 10.33 -18.82
CA THR A 311 1.87 11.11 -19.13
C THR A 311 1.90 11.65 -20.56
N LEU A 312 3.04 12.19 -20.99
CA LEU A 312 3.23 12.71 -22.35
C LEU A 312 3.10 11.60 -23.40
N GLU A 313 3.63 10.41 -23.12
CA GLU A 313 3.51 9.24 -23.99
C GLU A 313 2.05 8.77 -24.11
N ALA A 314 1.33 8.69 -22.99
CA ALA A 314 -0.09 8.32 -22.98
C ALA A 314 -0.96 9.31 -23.76
N GLN A 315 -0.62 10.59 -23.76
CA GLN A 315 -1.30 11.62 -24.56
C GLN A 315 -1.00 11.51 -26.06
N ARG A 316 0.23 11.12 -26.43
CA ARG A 316 0.64 10.93 -27.83
C ARG A 316 0.05 9.66 -28.44
N ASN A 317 -0.10 8.62 -27.63
CA ASN A 317 -0.65 7.33 -28.03
C ASN A 317 -1.84 6.98 -27.13
N PRO A 318 -2.97 7.70 -27.25
CA PRO A 318 -4.14 7.40 -26.45
C PRO A 318 -4.58 5.95 -26.74
N PRO A 319 -4.97 5.17 -25.72
CA PRO A 319 -5.55 3.86 -25.95
C PRO A 319 -6.77 4.02 -26.88
N PRO A 320 -7.03 3.06 -27.78
CA PRO A 320 -8.15 3.15 -28.69
C PRO A 320 -9.43 3.46 -27.90
N SER A 321 -10.14 4.51 -28.31
CA SER A 321 -11.38 4.94 -27.70
C SER A 321 -12.32 3.74 -27.62
N ARG A 322 -12.63 3.29 -26.41
CA ARG A 322 -13.66 2.29 -26.19
C ARG A 322 -14.98 2.94 -26.59
N LEU A 323 -15.45 2.62 -27.80
CA LEU A 323 -16.82 2.91 -28.19
C LEU A 323 -17.73 2.20 -27.17
N TYR A 324 -18.57 3.00 -26.54
CA TYR A 324 -19.56 2.62 -25.54
C TYR A 324 -20.54 1.59 -26.08
#